data_AF-A0A972X7G0-F1
#
_entry.id   AF-A0A972X7G0-F1
#
_cell.length_a   1.000
_cell.length_b   1.000
_cell.length_c   1.000
_cell.angle_alpha   90.00
_cell.angle_beta   90.00
_cell.angle_gamma   90.00
#
_symmetry.space_group_name_H-M   'P 1'
#
loop_
_entity.id
_entity.type
_entity.pdbx_description
1 polymer ?
#
loop_
_entity_poly.entity_id
_entity_poly.type
_entity_poly.pdbx_seq_one_letter_code
_entity_poly.pdbx_strand_id
1 'polypeptide(L)'
;MAHQIVATSVPRGLDGVSGYQTVLKSVGIPPRVFDRLKARSGYSHRYPHGDSRNPVVYLHRIEELAGSRWHVLGCIRDAGSDHTGRSNFLAHMLAIDTNEARGKPGGPAAAAMVRGCF
;
A
#
# COMPACT_ATOMS: atom_id res chain seq x y z
N MET A 1 -15.93 3.00 5.15
CA MET A 1 -15.40 2.88 3.80
C MET A 1 -13.97 2.37 3.87
N ALA A 2 -13.52 1.56 2.90
CA ALA A 2 -12.11 1.20 2.82
C ALA A 2 -11.29 2.38 2.27
N HIS A 3 -10.14 2.65 2.88
CA HIS A 3 -9.18 3.66 2.43
C HIS A 3 -7.97 3.00 1.79
N GLN A 4 -7.42 3.58 0.74
CA GLN A 4 -6.28 3.02 0.02
C GLN A 4 -5.22 4.06 -0.30
N ILE A 5 -3.99 3.58 -0.47
CA ILE A 5 -2.89 4.32 -1.07
C ILE A 5 -2.16 3.46 -2.11
N VAL A 6 -1.61 4.09 -3.13
CA VAL A 6 -0.59 3.50 -4.01
C VAL A 6 0.70 4.29 -3.85
N ALA A 7 1.81 3.60 -3.67
CA ALA A 7 3.13 4.21 -3.55
C ALA A 7 4.14 3.57 -4.51
N THR A 8 4.92 4.41 -5.18
CA THR A 8 6.02 4.03 -6.07
C THR A 8 6.94 5.22 -6.32
N SER A 9 8.11 5.01 -6.94
CA SER A 9 9.00 6.09 -7.35
C SER A 9 8.44 6.84 -8.56
N VAL A 10 8.43 8.17 -8.48
CA VAL A 10 8.00 9.06 -9.58
C VAL A 10 9.02 10.17 -9.80
N PRO A 11 9.17 10.66 -11.05
CA PRO A 11 10.07 11.78 -11.34
C PRO A 11 9.61 13.09 -10.70
N ARG A 12 8.29 13.29 -10.57
CA ARG A 12 7.70 14.44 -9.90
C ARG A 12 6.43 14.03 -9.19
N GLY A 13 6.46 14.07 -7.87
CA GLY A 13 5.34 13.77 -6.99
C GLY A 13 4.28 14.85 -6.93
N LEU A 14 3.21 14.58 -6.17
CA LEU A 14 2.14 15.55 -5.91
C LEU A 14 2.66 16.81 -5.21
N ASP A 15 3.67 16.65 -4.34
CA ASP A 15 4.33 17.75 -3.64
C ASP A 15 5.56 18.29 -4.41
N GLY A 16 5.75 17.88 -5.67
CA GLY A 16 6.87 18.30 -6.53
C GLY A 16 8.20 17.58 -6.29
N VAL A 17 8.28 16.69 -5.29
CA VAL A 17 9.51 15.95 -4.95
C VAL A 17 9.63 14.67 -5.77
N SER A 18 10.85 14.28 -6.15
CA SER A 18 11.15 13.01 -6.84
C SER A 18 11.38 11.86 -5.85
N GLY A 19 11.10 10.63 -6.27
CA GLY A 19 11.42 9.41 -5.52
C GLY A 19 10.19 8.66 -5.01
N TYR A 20 10.42 7.64 -4.16
CA TYR A 20 9.37 6.77 -3.64
C TYR A 20 8.41 7.53 -2.72
N GLN A 21 7.15 7.61 -3.13
CA GLN A 21 6.12 8.32 -2.38
C GLN A 21 4.72 7.80 -2.70
N THR A 22 3.74 8.26 -1.95
CA THR A 22 2.33 8.00 -2.27
C THR A 22 1.92 8.82 -3.49
N VAL A 23 1.48 8.13 -4.54
CA VAL A 23 1.03 8.73 -5.81
C VAL A 23 -0.50 8.76 -5.94
N LEU A 24 -1.20 7.94 -5.15
CA LEU A 24 -2.66 7.91 -5.06
C LEU A 24 -3.05 7.71 -3.59
N LYS A 25 -4.07 8.43 -3.13
CA LYS A 25 -4.71 8.19 -1.83
C LYS A 25 -6.22 8.39 -1.91
N SER A 26 -6.98 7.66 -1.09
CA SER A 26 -8.40 7.94 -0.89
C SER A 26 -8.63 9.35 -0.36
N VAL A 27 -9.67 10.02 -0.86
CA VAL A 27 -10.16 11.27 -0.29
C VAL A 27 -10.62 11.02 1.15
N GLY A 28 -10.28 11.93 2.06
CA GLY A 28 -10.70 11.85 3.47
C GLY A 28 -10.04 10.73 4.28
N ILE A 29 -8.97 10.09 3.79
CA ILE A 29 -8.22 9.10 4.58
C ILE A 29 -7.75 9.73 5.91
N PRO A 30 -8.03 9.12 7.07
CA PRO A 30 -7.55 9.65 8.35
C PRO A 30 -6.02 9.71 8.39
N PRO A 31 -5.39 10.80 8.88
CA PRO A 31 -3.93 10.96 8.86
C PRO A 31 -3.16 9.80 9.49
N ARG A 32 -3.62 9.30 10.64
CA ARG A 32 -2.98 8.16 11.33
C ARG A 32 -3.07 6.85 10.52
N VAL A 33 -4.13 6.66 9.74
CA VAL A 33 -4.29 5.52 8.85
C VAL A 33 -3.35 5.68 7.65
N PHE A 34 -3.30 6.87 7.06
CA PHE A 34 -2.37 7.19 5.97
C PHE A 34 -0.91 6.96 6.35
N ASP A 35 -0.46 7.51 7.48
CA ASP A 35 0.91 7.34 7.97
C ASP A 35 1.23 5.86 8.21
N ARG A 36 0.27 5.11 8.76
CA ARG A 36 0.45 3.68 8.97
C ARG A 36 0.58 2.91 7.67
N LEU A 37 -0.29 3.18 6.68
CA LEU A 37 -0.20 2.53 5.37
C LEU A 37 1.15 2.84 4.70
N LYS A 38 1.63 4.08 4.77
CA LYS A 38 2.97 4.46 4.27
C LYS A 38 4.09 3.72 4.99
N ALA A 39 4.03 3.61 6.32
CA ALA A 39 5.04 2.88 7.09
C ALA A 39 5.09 1.37 6.78
N ARG A 40 4.00 0.81 6.23
CA ARG A 40 3.88 -0.61 5.86
C ARG A 40 4.12 -0.87 4.38
N SER A 41 4.32 0.15 3.55
CA SER A 41 4.47 0.02 2.11
C SER A 41 5.91 -0.28 1.65
N GLY A 42 6.85 -0.51 2.57
CA GLY A 42 8.24 -0.81 2.26
C GLY A 42 8.44 -2.19 1.64
N TYR A 43 9.47 -2.32 0.82
CA TYR A 43 9.88 -3.56 0.17
C TYR A 43 11.38 -3.76 0.30
N SER A 44 11.78 -5.01 0.57
CA SER A 44 13.18 -5.41 0.60
C SER A 44 13.43 -6.44 -0.49
N HIS A 45 14.19 -6.05 -1.51
CA HIS A 45 14.61 -6.94 -2.59
C HIS A 45 15.46 -8.09 -2.05
N ARG A 46 15.10 -9.32 -2.39
CA ARG A 46 15.88 -10.52 -2.05
C ARG A 46 16.92 -10.85 -3.12
N TYR A 47 16.66 -10.43 -4.35
CA TYR A 47 17.51 -10.52 -5.53
C TYR A 47 17.78 -9.12 -6.07
N PRO A 48 18.68 -8.92 -7.06
CA PRO A 48 18.81 -7.62 -7.71
C PRO A 48 17.45 -7.06 -8.16
N HIS A 49 17.25 -5.74 -8.09
CA HIS A 49 16.00 -5.13 -8.54
C HIS A 49 15.78 -5.36 -10.04
N GLY A 50 14.54 -5.64 -10.43
CA GLY A 50 14.18 -6.08 -11.79
C GLY A 50 14.27 -7.59 -12.01
N ASP A 51 14.80 -8.35 -11.06
CA ASP A 51 14.86 -9.82 -11.16
C ASP A 51 13.48 -10.44 -10.89
N SER A 52 13.01 -11.30 -11.81
CA SER A 52 11.70 -11.95 -11.72
C SER A 52 11.53 -12.87 -10.51
N ARG A 53 12.62 -13.23 -9.81
CA ARG A 53 12.59 -14.01 -8.58
C ARG A 53 12.23 -13.19 -7.35
N ASN A 54 12.23 -11.85 -7.44
CA ASN A 54 11.74 -11.00 -6.38
C ASN A 54 10.26 -11.29 -6.11
N PRO A 55 9.86 -11.64 -4.87
CA PRO A 55 8.51 -12.09 -4.60
C PRO A 55 7.51 -10.94 -4.61
N VAL A 56 6.27 -11.25 -4.95
CA VAL A 56 5.14 -10.38 -4.59
C VAL A 56 4.79 -10.65 -3.12
N VAL A 57 4.82 -9.60 -2.31
CA VAL A 57 4.47 -9.65 -0.89
C VAL A 57 3.00 -9.30 -0.74
N TYR A 58 2.21 -10.29 -0.35
CA TYR A 58 0.85 -10.09 0.15
C TYR A 58 0.88 -10.06 1.68
N LEU A 59 0.21 -9.07 2.28
CA LEU A 59 0.12 -8.97 3.74
C LEU A 59 -1.28 -8.67 4.21
N HIS A 60 -1.61 -9.22 5.38
CA HIS A 60 -2.78 -8.86 6.17
C HIS A 60 -2.32 -8.64 7.61
N ARG A 61 -2.61 -7.46 8.15
CA ARG A 61 -2.33 -7.09 9.54
C ARG A 61 -3.59 -6.56 10.19
N ILE A 62 -3.69 -6.76 11.49
CA ILE A 62 -4.73 -6.14 12.31
C ILE A 62 -4.03 -5.20 13.27
N GLU A 63 -4.38 -3.93 13.23
CA GLU A 63 -3.65 -2.87 13.92
C GLU A 63 -4.61 -1.91 14.64
N GLU A 64 -4.25 -1.54 15.87
CA GLU A 64 -4.96 -0.51 16.63
C GLU A 64 -4.45 0.88 16.19
N LEU A 65 -5.38 1.73 15.74
CA LEU A 65 -5.10 3.09 15.25
C LEU A 65 -6.17 4.04 15.79
N ALA A 66 -5.74 5.04 16.57
CA ALA A 66 -6.62 6.09 17.10
C ALA A 66 -7.83 5.57 17.90
N GLY A 67 -7.68 4.44 18.61
CA GLY A 67 -8.77 3.84 19.39
C GLY A 67 -9.76 3.01 18.56
N SER A 68 -9.44 2.70 17.31
CA SER A 68 -10.21 1.79 16.46
C SER A 68 -9.30 0.69 15.91
N ARG A 69 -9.89 -0.47 15.67
CA ARG A 69 -9.19 -1.65 15.16
C ARG A 69 -9.33 -1.70 13.64
N TRP A 70 -8.21 -1.73 12.93
CA TRP A 70 -8.18 -1.71 11.47
C TRP A 70 -7.58 -2.99 10.92
N HIS A 71 -8.13 -3.47 9.80
CA HIS A 71 -7.49 -4.44 8.96
C HIS A 71 -6.69 -3.72 7.87
N VAL A 72 -5.38 -3.98 7.83
CA VAL A 72 -4.46 -3.47 6.82
C VAL A 72 -4.13 -4.59 5.85
N LEU A 73 -4.37 -4.37 4.57
CA LEU A 73 -4.05 -5.26 3.47
C LEU A 73 -3.00 -4.61 2.58
N GLY A 74 -2.11 -5.40 2.00
CA GLY A 74 -1.08 -4.89 1.10
C GLY A 74 -0.69 -5.89 0.02
N CYS A 75 -0.38 -5.36 -1.15
CA CYS A 75 0.27 -6.04 -2.26
C CYS A 75 1.48 -5.19 -2.67
N ILE A 76 2.68 -5.72 -2.47
CA ILE A 76 3.93 -5.00 -2.72
C ILE A 76 4.81 -5.85 -3.62
N ARG A 77 5.33 -5.27 -4.70
CA ARG A 77 6.16 -5.98 -5.67
C ARG A 77 7.33 -5.13 -6.13
N ASP A 78 8.38 -5.80 -6.56
CA ASP A 78 9.46 -5.19 -7.32
C ASP A 78 8.91 -4.46 -8.56
N ALA A 79 9.46 -3.29 -8.84
CA ALA A 79 9.12 -2.46 -9.99
C ALA A 79 10.36 -2.10 -10.82
N GLY A 80 11.47 -2.83 -10.63
CA GLY A 80 12.71 -2.61 -11.37
C GLY A 80 13.41 -1.33 -10.94
N SER A 81 13.98 -0.61 -11.90
CA SER A 81 14.66 0.65 -11.66
C SER A 81 13.68 1.83 -11.73
N ASP A 82 13.88 2.84 -10.88
CA ASP A 82 13.19 4.11 -11.00
C ASP A 82 13.78 4.97 -12.14
N HIS A 83 13.21 6.17 -12.32
CA HIS A 83 13.64 7.16 -13.31
C HIS A 83 15.09 7.64 -13.15
N THR A 84 15.78 7.28 -12.07
CA THR A 84 17.20 7.58 -11.82
C THR A 84 18.10 6.34 -11.90
N GLY A 85 17.56 5.16 -12.20
CA GLY A 85 18.30 3.90 -12.21
C GLY A 85 18.46 3.23 -10.83
N ARG A 86 17.82 3.74 -9.78
CA ARG A 86 17.84 3.15 -8.43
C ARG A 86 16.71 2.14 -8.26
N SER A 87 16.80 1.29 -7.24
CA SER A 87 15.74 0.30 -6.94
C SER A 87 14.36 0.96 -6.73
N ASN A 88 13.31 0.35 -7.30
CA ASN A 88 11.91 0.75 -7.17
C ASN A 88 11.01 -0.43 -6.79
N PHE A 89 9.88 -0.10 -6.19
CA PHE A 89 8.80 -1.05 -5.91
C PHE A 89 7.45 -0.34 -6.03
N LEU A 90 6.41 -1.14 -6.21
CA LEU A 90 5.02 -0.69 -6.24
C LEU A 90 4.31 -1.31 -5.05
N ALA A 91 3.73 -0.47 -4.21
CA ALA A 91 2.90 -0.89 -3.09
C ALA A 91 1.47 -0.38 -3.26
N HIS A 92 0.51 -1.28 -3.25
CA HIS A 92 -0.90 -0.96 -3.05
C HIS A 92 -1.28 -1.40 -1.63
N MET A 93 -1.75 -0.44 -0.85
CA MET A 93 -2.10 -0.66 0.56
C MET A 93 -3.53 -0.22 0.80
N LEU A 94 -4.25 -0.97 1.62
CA LEU A 94 -5.64 -0.70 1.98
C LEU A 94 -5.85 -0.85 3.48
N ALA A 95 -6.70 -0.02 4.06
CA ALA A 95 -7.19 -0.12 5.41
C ALA A 95 -8.72 -0.12 5.44
N ILE A 96 -9.30 -1.00 6.25
CA ILE A 96 -10.74 -1.01 6.54
C ILE A 96 -10.96 -1.20 8.05
N ASP A 97 -11.89 -0.43 8.61
CA ASP A 97 -12.26 -0.57 10.02
C ASP A 97 -12.89 -1.96 10.27
N THR A 98 -12.64 -2.53 11.45
CA THR A 98 -13.12 -3.88 11.79
C THR A 98 -14.64 -3.98 11.78
N ASN A 99 -15.36 -2.96 12.26
CA ASN A 99 -16.81 -2.99 12.29
C ASN A 99 -17.39 -2.96 10.88
N GLU A 100 -16.78 -2.18 10.00
CA GLU A 100 -17.18 -2.14 8.59
C GLU A 100 -16.84 -3.43 7.84
N ALA A 101 -15.68 -4.02 8.10
CA ALA A 101 -15.26 -5.26 7.48
C ALA A 101 -16.21 -6.42 7.82
N ARG A 102 -16.74 -6.47 9.06
CA ARG A 102 -17.73 -7.48 9.48
C ARG A 102 -19.01 -7.44 8.66
N GLY A 103 -19.40 -6.26 8.16
CA GLY A 103 -20.59 -6.08 7.32
C GLY A 103 -20.41 -6.53 5.87
N LYS A 104 -19.22 -6.97 5.44
CA LYS A 104 -18.94 -7.33 4.05
C LYS A 104 -18.96 -8.85 3.81
N PRO A 105 -19.60 -9.34 2.73
CA PRO A 105 -19.47 -10.74 2.32
C PRO A 105 -18.02 -10.99 1.89
N GLY A 106 -17.27 -11.75 2.69
CA GLY A 106 -15.82 -11.97 2.51
C GLY A 106 -14.91 -11.15 3.44
N GLY A 107 -15.49 -10.41 4.40
CA GLY A 107 -14.73 -9.74 5.44
C GLY A 107 -13.74 -8.68 4.90
N PRO A 108 -12.54 -8.55 5.49
CA PRO A 108 -11.53 -7.60 5.02
C PRO A 108 -11.10 -7.82 3.57
N ALA A 109 -11.03 -9.06 3.10
CA ALA A 109 -10.59 -9.37 1.74
C ALA A 109 -11.54 -8.80 0.67
N ALA A 110 -12.84 -8.67 0.98
CA ALA A 110 -13.79 -8.00 0.10
C ALA A 110 -13.47 -6.52 -0.14
N ALA A 111 -12.67 -5.88 0.72
CA ALA A 111 -12.18 -4.53 0.49
C ALA A 111 -11.04 -4.48 -0.55
N ALA A 112 -10.25 -5.56 -0.68
CA ALA A 112 -9.18 -5.67 -1.67
C ALA A 112 -9.68 -5.93 -3.10
N MET A 113 -10.93 -6.39 -3.27
CA MET A 113 -11.54 -6.59 -4.60
C MET A 113 -11.86 -5.29 -5.37
N VAL A 114 -11.53 -4.13 -4.80
CA VAL A 114 -11.62 -2.83 -5.49
C VAL A 114 -10.44 -2.73 -6.47
N ARG A 115 -10.77 -2.78 -7.78
CA ARG A 115 -9.85 -2.86 -8.93
C ARG A 115 -8.61 -1.97 -8.79
N GLY A 116 -7.42 -2.56 -8.94
CA GLY A 116 -6.17 -1.80 -9.12
C GLY A 116 -4.87 -2.54 -8.81
N CYS A 117 -4.89 -3.58 -7.97
CA CYS A 117 -3.66 -4.35 -7.64
C CYS A 117 -3.92 -5.74 -7.01
N PHE A 118 -5.16 -6.21 -7.01
CA PHE A 118 -5.55 -7.60 -6.77
C PHE A 118 -6.29 -8.11 -8.02
#